data_AF-A0A7C0WRQ9-F1
#
_entry.id   AF-A0A7C0WRQ9-F1
#
_cell.length_a   1.000
_cell.length_b   1.000
_cell.length_c   1.000
_cell.angle_alpha   90.00
_cell.angle_beta   90.00
_cell.angle_gamma   90.00
#
_symmetry.space_group_name_H-M   'P 1'
#
loop_
_entity.id
_entity.type
_entity.pdbx_description
1 polymer ?
#
loop_
_entity_poly.entity_id
_entity_poly.type
_entity_poly.pdbx_seq_one_letter_code
_entity_poly.pdbx_strand_id
1 'polypeptide(L)'
;MIQIPHKFFGISVLILIMGCASTTSQKPRISSYEDAIEALEDSDVDLRLEAVRYFGDSRNILAIPLIGERLKDESVMVRIEATLALNNYNDPRTIVYLREALADEDAAVRFSAA
;
A
#
# COMPACT_ATOMS: atom_id res chain seq x y z
N MET A 1 43.42 -15.40 47.58
CA MET A 1 43.55 -16.76 47.02
C MET A 1 42.16 -17.23 46.59
N ILE A 2 42.02 -17.46 45.29
CA ILE A 2 41.11 -18.38 44.59
C ILE A 2 39.62 -17.98 44.47
N GLN A 3 39.32 -17.44 43.28
CA GLN A 3 38.06 -17.54 42.54
C GLN A 3 37.66 -19.00 42.28
N ILE A 4 36.36 -19.31 42.32
CA ILE A 4 35.71 -20.24 41.36
C ILE A 4 34.33 -19.66 40.97
N PRO A 5 34.01 -19.57 39.66
CA PRO A 5 32.82 -18.89 39.13
C PRO A 5 31.66 -19.87 38.87
N HIS A 6 30.42 -19.43 39.12
CA HIS A 6 29.24 -20.05 38.51
C HIS A 6 28.79 -19.22 37.30
N LYS A 7 29.29 -19.64 36.14
CA LYS A 7 28.64 -19.39 34.84
C LYS A 7 27.26 -20.05 34.85
N PHE A 8 26.29 -19.41 34.20
CA PHE A 8 25.12 -19.94 33.45
C PHE A 8 24.05 -18.84 33.51
N PHE A 9 24.12 -17.84 32.62
CA PHE A 9 23.44 -17.87 31.31
C PHE A 9 21.96 -18.23 31.45
N GLY A 10 21.18 -17.25 31.87
CA GLY A 10 19.72 -17.26 31.82
C GLY A 10 19.28 -15.88 31.37
N ILE A 11 19.21 -15.67 30.06
CA ILE A 11 18.58 -14.51 29.48
C ILE A 11 17.09 -14.67 29.79
N SER A 12 16.65 -14.09 30.91
CA SER A 12 15.23 -13.92 31.19
C SER A 12 14.66 -13.02 30.11
N VAL A 13 14.12 -13.64 29.06
CA VAL A 13 13.31 -13.00 28.04
C VAL A 13 12.01 -12.56 28.72
N LEU A 14 12.05 -11.36 29.29
CA LEU A 14 10.87 -10.62 29.70
C LEU A 14 11.01 -9.19 29.18
N ILE A 15 11.10 -9.05 27.85
CA ILE A 15 10.90 -7.75 27.20
C ILE A 15 9.39 -7.50 27.19
N LEU A 16 8.92 -6.99 28.31
CA LEU A 16 7.58 -6.49 28.52
C LEU A 16 7.47 -5.09 27.91
N ILE A 17 7.65 -4.96 26.58
CA ILE A 17 7.46 -3.68 25.88
C ILE A 17 7.02 -3.91 24.43
N MET A 18 5.77 -4.33 24.22
CA MET A 18 5.05 -4.00 22.97
C MET A 18 3.57 -3.75 23.28
N GLY A 19 3.33 -2.93 24.30
CA GLY A 19 2.13 -2.11 24.35
C GLY A 19 2.36 -0.87 23.51
N CYS A 20 2.36 -0.99 22.17
CA CYS A 20 2.22 0.18 21.32
C CYS A 20 0.75 0.61 21.35
N ALA A 21 0.39 1.29 22.44
CA ALA A 21 -0.72 2.21 22.40
C ALA A 21 -0.29 3.40 21.52
N SER A 22 -0.55 3.30 20.22
CA SER A 22 -0.70 4.47 19.35
C SER A 22 -2.18 4.66 19.06
N THR A 23 -2.93 5.00 20.11
CA THR A 23 -4.17 5.76 19.95
C THR A 23 -3.81 7.19 19.56
N THR A 24 -3.55 7.39 18.28
CA THR A 24 -3.68 8.69 17.62
C THR A 24 -4.55 8.47 16.41
N SER A 25 -5.83 8.83 16.55
CA SER A 25 -6.80 8.99 15.47
C SER A 25 -6.42 10.19 14.58
N GLN A 26 -5.21 10.16 14.04
CA GLN A 26 -4.70 11.12 13.10
C GLN A 26 -4.49 10.34 11.81
N LYS A 27 -5.45 10.47 10.88
CA LYS A 27 -5.38 9.85 9.55
C LYS A 27 -4.00 10.17 8.96
N PRO A 28 -3.13 9.18 8.70
CA PRO A 28 -1.79 9.46 8.23
C PRO A 28 -1.89 10.18 6.89
N ARG A 29 -1.34 11.40 6.82
CA ARG A 29 -1.23 12.14 5.57
C ARG A 29 -0.12 11.48 4.77
N ILE A 30 -0.44 10.91 3.61
CA ILE A 30 0.59 10.36 2.73
C ILE A 30 1.48 11.51 2.27
N SER A 31 2.73 11.53 2.72
CA SER A 31 3.64 12.68 2.54
C SER A 31 4.91 12.33 1.79
N SER A 32 5.25 11.05 1.74
CA SER A 32 6.42 10.51 1.05
C SER A 32 6.06 9.34 0.14
N TYR A 33 7.02 8.91 -0.66
CA TYR A 33 6.87 7.73 -1.51
C TYR A 33 6.77 6.46 -0.66
N GLU A 34 7.58 6.38 0.40
CA GLU A 34 7.59 5.27 1.35
C GLU A 34 6.26 5.14 2.10
N ASP A 35 5.69 6.26 2.56
CA ASP A 35 4.37 6.29 3.20
C ASP A 35 3.30 5.73 2.24
N ALA A 36 3.37 6.12 0.95
CA ALA A 36 2.43 5.66 -0.06
C ALA A 36 2.57 4.16 -0.34
N ILE A 37 3.78 3.61 -0.31
CA ILE A 37 4.01 2.16 -0.46
C ILE A 37 3.41 1.38 0.70
N GLU A 38 3.55 1.87 1.93
CA GLU A 38 2.94 1.22 3.10
C GLU A 38 1.41 1.31 3.04
N ALA A 39 0.88 2.50 2.72
CA ALA A 39 -0.55 2.74 2.64
C ALA A 39 -1.26 1.95 1.54
N LEU A 40 -0.55 1.52 0.50
CA LEU A 40 -1.07 0.64 -0.56
C LEU A 40 -1.54 -0.72 -0.02
N GLU A 41 -1.00 -1.19 1.10
CA GLU A 41 -1.32 -2.48 1.73
C GLU A 41 -2.13 -2.31 3.04
N ASP A 42 -2.60 -1.09 3.34
CA ASP A 42 -3.34 -0.82 4.57
C ASP A 42 -4.74 -1.47 4.53
N SER A 43 -5.22 -1.90 5.70
CA SER A 43 -6.58 -2.39 5.88
C SER A 43 -7.65 -1.33 5.60
N ASP A 44 -7.34 -0.04 5.80
CA ASP A 44 -8.24 1.08 5.51
C ASP A 44 -8.26 1.39 4.01
N VAL A 45 -9.43 1.18 3.40
CA VAL A 45 -9.70 1.46 1.99
C VAL A 45 -9.36 2.91 1.63
N ASP A 46 -9.60 3.86 2.54
CA ASP A 46 -9.31 5.27 2.28
C ASP A 46 -7.80 5.53 2.13
N LEU A 47 -6.96 4.85 2.90
CA LEU A 47 -5.51 4.99 2.81
C LEU A 47 -4.99 4.35 1.53
N ARG A 48 -5.53 3.20 1.13
CA ARG A 48 -5.22 2.60 -0.18
C ARG A 48 -5.60 3.52 -1.33
N LEU A 49 -6.77 4.16 -1.27
CA LEU A 49 -7.22 5.16 -2.25
C LEU A 49 -6.27 6.37 -2.31
N GLU A 50 -5.90 6.91 -1.15
CA GLU A 50 -4.98 8.05 -1.08
C GLU A 50 -3.61 7.69 -1.67
N ALA A 51 -3.13 6.47 -1.44
CA ALA A 51 -1.87 5.98 -1.99
C ALA A 51 -1.93 5.87 -3.53
N VAL A 52 -3.01 5.30 -4.07
CA VAL A 52 -3.21 5.21 -5.51
C VAL A 52 -3.25 6.60 -6.16
N ARG A 53 -3.95 7.56 -5.54
CA ARG A 53 -3.98 8.96 -6.01
C ARG A 53 -2.60 9.59 -5.98
N TYR A 54 -1.86 9.43 -4.89
CA TYR A 54 -0.50 9.92 -4.76
C TYR A 54 0.37 9.42 -5.92
N PHE A 55 0.33 8.12 -6.21
CA PHE A 55 1.07 7.54 -7.32
C PHE A 55 0.56 8.01 -8.69
N GLY A 56 -0.75 8.16 -8.88
CA GLY A 56 -1.35 8.73 -10.09
C GLY A 56 -0.85 10.14 -10.39
N ASP A 57 -0.82 11.00 -9.38
CA ASP A 57 -0.42 12.40 -9.49
C ASP A 57 1.10 12.59 -9.61
N SER A 58 1.89 11.64 -9.09
CA SER A 58 3.36 11.71 -9.12
C SER A 58 3.95 11.74 -10.54
N ARG A 59 3.20 11.20 -11.53
CA ARG A 59 3.68 10.94 -12.91
C ARG A 59 5.00 10.17 -12.97
N ASN A 60 5.36 9.46 -11.90
CA ASN A 60 6.52 8.60 -11.86
C ASN A 60 6.18 7.28 -12.54
N ILE A 61 6.72 7.07 -13.74
CA ILE A 61 6.49 5.87 -14.55
C ILE A 61 6.82 4.56 -13.83
N LEU A 62 7.65 4.60 -12.78
CA LEU A 62 7.98 3.44 -11.95
C LEU A 62 6.81 3.02 -11.04
N ALA A 63 5.82 3.89 -10.84
CA ALA A 63 4.63 3.60 -10.07
C ALA A 63 3.54 2.89 -10.89
N ILE A 64 3.64 2.84 -12.22
CA ILE A 64 2.66 2.16 -13.08
C ILE A 64 2.39 0.71 -12.63
N PRO A 65 3.41 -0.14 -12.34
CA PRO A 65 3.16 -1.49 -11.85
C PRO A 65 2.50 -1.53 -10.48
N LEU A 66 2.85 -0.59 -9.59
CA LEU A 66 2.26 -0.50 -8.24
C LEU A 66 0.75 -0.20 -8.32
N ILE A 67 0.37 0.75 -9.18
CA ILE A 67 -1.03 1.06 -9.45
C ILE A 67 -1.70 -0.13 -10.16
N GLY A 68 -1.00 -0.79 -11.09
CA GLY A 68 -1.49 -1.97 -11.80
C GLY A 68 -1.94 -3.10 -10.87
N GLU A 69 -1.18 -3.40 -9.82
CA GLU A 69 -1.58 -4.42 -8.83
C GLU A 69 -2.84 -4.03 -8.03
N ARG A 70 -3.20 -2.74 -7.96
CA ARG A 70 -4.44 -2.28 -7.32
C ARG A 70 -5.69 -2.50 -8.17
N LEU A 71 -5.56 -2.94 -9.42
CA LEU A 71 -6.69 -3.46 -10.20
C LEU A 71 -7.25 -4.78 -9.66
N LYS A 72 -6.60 -5.41 -8.68
CA LYS A 72 -7.08 -6.63 -8.01
C LYS A 72 -7.53 -6.38 -6.58
N ASP A 73 -7.63 -5.10 -6.18
CA ASP A 73 -8.06 -4.75 -4.83
C ASP A 73 -9.49 -5.24 -4.56
N GLU A 74 -9.73 -5.70 -3.33
CA GLU A 74 -11.05 -6.14 -2.87
C GLU A 74 -12.10 -5.03 -2.98
N SER A 75 -11.68 -3.77 -2.82
CA SER A 75 -12.54 -2.60 -2.92
C SER A 75 -12.68 -2.17 -4.37
N VAL A 76 -13.93 -2.21 -4.86
CA VAL A 76 -14.30 -1.65 -6.18
C VAL A 76 -13.80 -0.21 -6.31
N MET A 77 -13.83 0.58 -5.24
CA MET A 77 -13.40 1.97 -5.33
C MET A 77 -11.91 2.11 -5.58
N VAL A 78 -11.08 1.25 -4.98
CA VAL A 78 -9.63 1.25 -5.22
C VAL A 78 -9.34 0.81 -6.65
N ARG A 79 -10.07 -0.19 -7.18
CA ARG A 79 -9.92 -0.62 -8.58
C ARG A 79 -10.29 0.48 -9.58
N ILE A 80 -11.37 1.21 -9.33
CA ILE A 80 -11.76 2.38 -10.14
C ILE A 80 -10.64 3.44 -10.11
N GLU A 81 -10.18 3.82 -8.91
CA GLU A 81 -9.14 4.84 -8.76
C GLU A 81 -7.83 4.41 -9.43
N ALA A 82 -7.46 3.13 -9.33
CA ALA A 82 -6.27 2.58 -10.01
C ALA A 82 -6.40 2.67 -11.53
N THR A 83 -7.57 2.38 -12.07
CA THR A 83 -7.87 2.52 -13.50
C THR A 83 -7.75 3.97 -13.96
N LEU A 84 -8.33 4.91 -13.20
CA LEU A 84 -8.24 6.35 -13.51
C LEU A 84 -6.80 6.86 -13.42
N ALA A 85 -6.06 6.45 -12.39
CA ALA A 85 -4.65 6.80 -12.21
C ALA A 85 -3.80 6.29 -13.38
N LEU A 86 -4.00 5.05 -13.83
CA LEU A 86 -3.33 4.49 -15.02
C LEU A 86 -3.67 5.26 -16.30
N ASN A 87 -4.92 5.68 -16.49
CA ASN A 87 -5.32 6.52 -17.63
C ASN A 87 -4.58 7.87 -17.61
N ASN A 88 -4.37 8.47 -16.44
CA ASN A 88 -3.70 9.77 -16.30
C ASN A 88 -2.22 9.75 -16.71
N TYR A 89 -1.56 8.59 -16.74
CA TYR A 89 -0.17 8.48 -17.18
C TYR A 89 0.01 8.70 -18.68
N ASN A 90 -1.02 8.45 -19.50
CA ASN A 90 -0.96 8.52 -20.96
C ASN A 90 0.29 7.83 -21.56
N ASP A 91 0.65 6.67 -20.98
CA ASP A 91 1.86 5.92 -21.32
C ASP A 91 1.48 4.53 -21.86
N PRO A 92 2.07 4.05 -22.97
CA PRO A 92 1.73 2.74 -23.54
C PRO A 92 1.88 1.56 -22.58
N ARG A 93 2.70 1.67 -21.52
CA ARG A 93 2.85 0.64 -20.49
C ARG A 93 1.58 0.40 -19.69
N THR A 94 0.64 1.35 -19.67
CA THR A 94 -0.62 1.20 -18.92
C THR A 94 -1.63 0.31 -19.65
N ILE A 95 -1.47 0.12 -20.98
CA ILE A 95 -2.40 -0.63 -21.83
C ILE A 95 -2.64 -2.06 -21.33
N VAL A 96 -1.59 -2.72 -20.80
CA VAL A 96 -1.72 -4.09 -20.27
C VAL A 96 -2.70 -4.14 -19.08
N TYR A 97 -2.63 -3.14 -18.20
CA TYR A 97 -3.46 -3.01 -17.02
C TYR A 97 -4.88 -2.53 -17.36
N LEU A 98 -5.01 -1.54 -18.25
CA LEU A 98 -6.32 -1.07 -18.70
C LEU A 98 -7.12 -2.17 -19.42
N ARG A 99 -6.45 -3.04 -20.17
CA ARG A 99 -7.10 -4.23 -20.76
C ARG A 99 -7.61 -5.21 -19.70
N GLU A 100 -6.91 -5.36 -18.57
CA GLU A 100 -7.38 -6.15 -17.44
C GLU A 100 -8.62 -5.51 -16.80
N ALA A 101 -8.60 -4.19 -16.58
CA ALA A 101 -9.73 -3.44 -16.03
C ALA A 101 -10.99 -3.50 -16.91
N LEU A 102 -10.85 -3.57 -18.24
CA LEU A 102 -11.98 -3.78 -19.17
C LEU A 102 -12.68 -5.14 -18.99
N ALA A 103 -12.04 -6.10 -18.32
CA ALA A 103 -12.60 -7.41 -18.01
C ALA A 103 -13.07 -7.54 -16.54
N ASP A 104 -13.02 -6.45 -15.75
CA ASP A 104 -13.45 -6.46 -14.35
C ASP A 104 -14.93 -6.86 -14.22
N GLU A 105 -15.28 -7.50 -13.10
CA GLU A 105 -16.66 -7.89 -12.79
C GLU A 105 -17.58 -6.68 -12.58
N ASP A 106 -17.05 -5.59 -12.05
CA ASP A 106 -17.79 -4.38 -11.76
C ASP A 106 -17.90 -3.49 -12.99
N ALA A 107 -19.13 -3.05 -13.29
CA ALA A 107 -19.40 -2.26 -14.49
C ALA A 107 -18.76 -0.87 -14.46
N ALA A 108 -18.61 -0.26 -13.28
CA ALA A 108 -17.99 1.04 -13.13
C ALA A 108 -16.47 0.95 -13.37
N VAL A 109 -15.81 -0.12 -12.93
CA VAL A 109 -14.39 -0.35 -13.25
C VAL A 109 -14.19 -0.48 -14.76
N ARG A 110 -15.01 -1.31 -15.43
CA ARG A 110 -14.96 -1.44 -16.89
C ARG A 110 -15.19 -0.13 -17.61
N PHE A 111 -16.15 0.68 -17.14
CA PHE A 111 -16.44 1.99 -17.72
C PHE A 111 -15.26 2.97 -17.55
N SER A 112 -14.58 2.95 -16.41
CA SER A 112 -13.40 3.80 -16.17
C SER A 112 -12.20 3.45 -17.04
N ALA A 113 -12.15 2.25 -17.61
CA ALA A 113 -11.06 1.78 -18.47
C ALA A 113 -11.26 2.08 -19.96
N ALA A 114 -12.47 2.50 -20.37
CA ALA A 114 -12.86 2.74 -21.76
C ALA A 114 -12.51 4.15 -22.24
#